data_AF-A0A9X2T6H0-F1
#
_entry.id   AF-A0A9X2T6H0-F1
#
_cell.length_a   1.000
_cell.length_b   1.000
_cell.length_c   1.000
_cell.angle_alpha   90.00
_cell.angle_beta   90.00
_cell.angle_gamma   90.00
#
_symmetry.space_group_name_H-M   'P 1'
#
loop_
_entity.id
_entity.type
_entity.pdbx_description
1 polymer ?
#
loop_
_entity_poly.entity_id
_entity_poly.type
_entity_poly.pdbx_seq_one_letter_code
_entity_poly.pdbx_strand_id
1 'polypeptide(L)' 'MLFRMTTATLAGLAMLTTLAMVGFAPAAEAHGGGCRKNSPPGQCCHMDRQAGTSHCH' A
#
# COMPACT_ATOMS: atom_id res chain seq x y z
N MET A 1 37.46 17.27 14.05
CA MET A 1 36.22 16.74 14.67
C MET A 1 34.96 17.03 13.86
N LEU A 2 34.89 18.11 13.07
CA LEU A 2 33.72 18.51 12.27
C LEU A 2 33.32 17.53 11.14
N PHE A 3 34.29 16.83 10.54
CA PHE A 3 34.05 15.84 9.46
C PHE A 3 33.35 14.54 9.93
N ARG A 4 33.33 14.24 11.23
CA ARG A 4 32.65 13.06 11.80
C ARG A 4 31.20 13.32 12.18
N MET A 5 30.82 14.59 12.36
CA MET A 5 29.43 14.98 12.65
C MET A 5 28.53 14.89 11.40
N THR A 6 29.08 15.13 10.21
CA THR A 6 28.33 15.09 8.94
C THR A 6 27.96 13.68 8.50
N THR A 7 28.81 12.68 8.75
CA THR A 7 28.50 11.28 8.41
C THR A 7 27.40 10.69 9.30
N ALA A 8 27.35 11.11 10.57
CA ALA A 8 26.33 10.66 11.52
C ALA A 8 24.93 11.22 11.19
N THR A 9 24.85 12.48 10.74
CA THR A 9 23.58 13.08 10.34
C THR A 9 23.04 12.48 9.05
N LEU A 10 23.90 12.20 8.06
CA LEU A 10 23.52 11.50 6.82
C LEU A 10 23.00 10.08 7.09
N ALA A 11 23.68 9.31 7.95
CA ALA A 11 23.24 7.97 8.31
C ALA A 11 21.91 7.97 9.08
N GLY A 12 21.72 8.93 9.99
CA GLY A 12 20.46 9.10 10.72
C GLY A 12 19.28 9.45 9.80
N LEU A 13 19.51 10.34 8.83
CA LEU A 13 18.48 10.72 7.86
C LEU A 13 18.12 9.54 6.94
N ALA A 14 19.11 8.78 6.47
CA ALA A 14 18.89 7.59 5.67
C ALA A 14 18.04 6.54 6.41
N MET A 15 18.35 6.28 7.68
CA MET A 15 17.60 5.32 8.50
C MET A 15 16.14 5.76 8.72
N LEU A 16 15.91 7.06 8.90
CA LEU A 16 14.56 7.63 9.03
C LEU A 16 13.75 7.47 7.74
N THR A 17 14.38 7.67 6.57
CA THR A 17 13.72 7.49 5.27
C THR A 17 13.38 6.02 4.98
N THR A 18 14.26 5.07 5.32
CA THR A 18 13.97 3.65 5.12
C THR A 18 12.80 3.16 5.98
N LEU A 19 12.67 3.69 7.20
CA LEU A 19 11.58 3.30 8.10
C LEU A 19 10.22 3.83 7.61
N ALA A 20 10.19 5.00 6.96
CA ALA A 20 8.96 5.59 6.41
C ALA A 20 8.36 4.76 5.25
N MET A 21 9.18 4.03 4.48
CA MET A 21 8.71 3.24 3.34
C MET A 21 8.06 1.90 3.76
N VAL A 22 8.43 1.36 4.93
CA VAL A 22 7.90 0.06 5.42
C VAL A 22 6.45 0.18 5.94
N GLY A 23 6.01 1.39 6.29
CA GLY A 23 4.66 1.64 6.83
C GLY A 23 3.59 1.93 5.79
N PHE A 24 3.94 2.13 4.52
CA PHE A 24 2.99 2.52 3.49
C PHE A 24 2.39 1.28 2.81
N ALA A 25 1.51 0.58 3.53
CA ALA A 25 0.63 -0.38 2.88
C ALA A 25 -0.33 0.40 1.98
N PRO A 26 -0.44 0.10 0.67
CA PRO A 26 -1.52 0.65 -0.13
C PRO A 26 -2.83 0.22 0.52
N ALA A 27 -3.60 1.19 1.00
CA ALA A 27 -4.89 0.94 1.60
C ALA A 27 -5.81 0.50 0.47
N ALA A 28 -5.91 -0.81 0.22
CA ALA A 28 -6.77 -1.37 -0.80
C ALA A 28 -8.13 -0.68 -0.71
N GLU A 29 -8.41 0.13 -1.72
CA GLU A 29 -9.56 1.01 -1.84
C GLU A 29 -10.76 0.11 -2.11
N ALA A 30 -11.20 -0.57 -1.05
CA ALA A 30 -12.36 -1.43 -1.07
C ALA A 30 -13.57 -0.53 -1.27
N HIS A 31 -13.93 -0.31 -2.54
CA HIS A 31 -15.21 0.27 -2.91
C HIS A 31 -16.30 -0.57 -2.22
N GLY A 32 -16.96 0.03 -1.22
CA GLY A 32 -17.83 -0.66 -0.26
C GLY A 32 -18.87 -1.53 -0.95
N GLY A 33 -18.79 -2.85 -0.74
CA GLY A 33 -19.67 -3.83 -1.38
C GLY A 33 -19.31 -5.29 -1.11
N GLY A 34 -18.04 -5.55 -0.79
CA GLY A 34 -17.53 -6.89 -0.47
C GLY A 34 -17.48 -7.82 -1.68
N CYS A 35 -16.78 -8.94 -1.54
CA CYS A 35 -16.65 -9.93 -2.62
C CYS A 35 -17.98 -10.64 -2.87
N ARG A 36 -18.26 -10.97 -4.13
CA ARG A 36 -19.37 -11.87 -4.48
C ARG A 36 -19.07 -13.26 -3.93
N LYS A 37 -20.10 -13.94 -3.45
CA LYS A 37 -19.99 -15.30 -2.88
C LYS A 37 -19.45 -16.34 -3.87
N ASN A 38 -19.65 -16.10 -5.16
CA ASN A 38 -19.22 -17.00 -6.24
C ASN A 38 -17.87 -16.57 -6.85
N SER A 39 -17.06 -15.78 -6.13
CA SER A 39 -15.74 -15.38 -6.65
C SER A 39 -14.81 -16.60 -6.72
N PRO A 40 -13.93 -16.70 -7.73
CA PRO A 40 -12.96 -17.78 -7.82
C PRO A 40 -12.00 -17.81 -6.62
N PRO A 41 -11.39 -18.97 -6.31
CA PRO A 41 -10.38 -19.05 -5.25
C PRO A 41 -9.25 -18.03 -5.47
N GLY A 42 -8.97 -17.23 -4.44
CA GLY A 42 -7.90 -16.23 -4.48
C GLY A 42 -8.27 -14.94 -5.22
N GLN A 43 -9.49 -14.79 -5.72
CA GLN A 43 -9.96 -13.54 -6.31
C GLN A 43 -11.24 -13.02 -5.63
N CYS A 44 -11.38 -11.71 -5.59
CA CYS A 44 -12.55 -10.98 -5.13
C CYS A 44 -13.22 -10.29 -6.32
N CYS A 45 -14.32 -10.87 -6.82
CA CYS A 45 -15.10 -10.27 -7.88
C CYS A 45 -16.23 -9.43 -7.30
N HIS A 46 -16.45 -8.23 -7.83
CA HIS A 46 -17.57 -7.38 -7.44
C HIS A 46 -18.19 -6.64 -8.63
N MET A 47 -19.42 -6.18 -8.44
CA MET A 47 -20.18 -5.47 -9.47
C MET A 47 -20.03 -3.97 -9.23
N ASP A 48 -19.39 -3.28 -10.16
CA ASP A 48 -19.41 -1.83 -10.19
C ASP A 48 -20.79 -1.37 -10.67
N ARG A 49 -21.62 -0.86 -9.76
CA ARG A 49 -22.97 -0.38 -10.09
C ARG A 49 -22.95 0.93 -10.87
N GLN A 50 -21.87 1.69 -10.78
CA GLN A 50 -21.73 2.95 -11.50
C GLN A 50 -21.34 2.69 -12.95
N ALA A 51 -20.37 1.80 -13.18
CA ALA A 51 -19.96 1.40 -14.53
C ALA A 51 -20.88 0.34 -15.16
N GLY A 52 -21.66 -0.39 -14.35
CA GLY A 52 -22.48 -1.51 -14.81
C GLY A 52 -21.67 -2.75 -15.21
N THR A 53 -20.40 -2.83 -14.79
CA THR A 53 -19.47 -3.90 -15.18
C THR A 53 -18.94 -4.65 -13.97
N SER A 54 -18.80 -5.97 -14.10
CA SER A 54 -18.11 -6.79 -13.10
C SER A 54 -16.61 -6.83 -13.36
N HIS A 55 -15.81 -6.72 -12.31
CA HIS A 55 -14.38 -6.98 -12.38
C HIS A 55 -13.90 -7.75 -11.13
N CYS A 56 -12.75 -8.41 -11.24
CA CYS A 56 -12.14 -9.21 -10.19
C CYS A 56 -10.76 -8.65 -9.82
N HIS A 57 -10.42 -8.78 -8.54
CA HIS A 57 -9.12 -8.45 -7.94
C HIS A 57 -8.49 -9.69 -7.33
#